data_AF-A0A510L6H9-F1
#
_entry.id   AF-A0A510L6H9-F1
#
_cell.length_a   1.000
_cell.length_b   1.000
_cell.length_c   1.000
_cell.angle_alpha   90.00
_cell.angle_beta   90.00
_cell.angle_gamma   90.00
#
_symmetry.space_group_name_H-M   'P 1'
#
loop_
_entity.id
_entity.type
_entity.pdbx_description
1 polymer ?
#
loop_
_entity_poly.entity_id
_entity_poly.type
_entity_poly.pdbx_seq_one_letter_code
_entity_poly.pdbx_strand_id
1 'polypeptide(L)'
;MSAGKSTLINALIGKKISKVTNEACTEKLHYIYNKPYEDGNIYEFDNELSLNATQETLLENDKNNTQDKILVSSYFRGFDKNKVCFIDTPGINSSLRSDDKSITEKN
;
A
#
# COMPACT_ATOMS: atom_id res chain seq x y z
N MET A 1 5.53 -16.31 -7.54
CA MET A 1 6.16 -16.22 -6.21
C MET A 1 6.46 -14.76 -5.95
N SER A 2 5.85 -14.16 -4.93
CA SER A 2 6.09 -12.75 -4.57
C SER A 2 7.52 -12.56 -4.02
N ALA A 3 8.22 -11.49 -4.42
CA ALA A 3 9.58 -11.18 -3.95
C ALA A 3 9.63 -10.63 -2.50
N GLY A 4 8.51 -10.60 -1.77
CA GLY A 4 8.46 -10.16 -0.38
C GLY A 4 8.44 -8.64 -0.17
N LYS A 5 8.10 -7.85 -1.19
CA LYS A 5 8.07 -6.37 -1.12
C LYS A 5 7.18 -5.86 0.01
N SER A 6 5.93 -6.31 0.05
CA SER A 6 4.95 -5.92 1.08
C SER A 6 5.38 -6.37 2.49
N THR A 7 6.11 -7.49 2.59
CA THR A 7 6.72 -7.94 3.85
C THR A 7 7.80 -6.96 4.32
N LEU A 8 8.70 -6.54 3.43
CA LEU A 8 9.73 -5.56 3.74
C LEU A 8 9.13 -4.20 4.13
N ILE A 9 8.12 -3.74 3.39
CA ILE A 9 7.42 -2.48 3.68
C ILE A 9 6.78 -2.52 5.07
N ASN A 10 6.03 -3.57 5.39
CA ASN A 10 5.43 -3.73 6.72
C ASN A 10 6.49 -3.74 7.83
N ALA A 11 7.65 -4.38 7.60
CA ALA A 11 8.75 -4.42 8.54
C ALA A 11 9.39 -3.04 8.75
N LEU A 12 9.63 -2.28 7.67
CA LEU A 12 10.18 -0.92 7.72
C LEU A 12 9.24 0.06 8.43
N ILE A 13 7.94 -0.08 8.22
CA ILE A 13 6.94 0.77 8.90
C ILE A 13 6.74 0.34 10.36
N GLY A 14 6.92 -0.96 10.64
CA GLY A 14 6.65 -1.58 11.93
C GLY A 14 5.15 -1.85 12.18
N LYS A 15 4.35 -1.92 11.11
CA LYS A 15 2.89 -2.14 11.14
C LYS A 15 2.48 -3.02 9.95
N LYS A 16 1.43 -3.83 10.12
CA LYS A 16 0.84 -4.64 9.04
C LYS A 16 -0.14 -3.79 8.24
N ILE A 17 0.38 -3.07 7.24
CA ILE A 17 -0.39 -2.15 6.38
C ILE A 17 -0.73 -2.81 5.04
N SER A 18 0.23 -3.48 4.42
CA SER A 18 0.03 -4.12 3.12
C SER A 18 -0.25 -5.61 3.29
N LYS A 19 -1.10 -6.16 2.42
CA LYS A 19 -1.38 -7.60 2.37
C LYS A 19 -0.13 -8.37 1.96
N VAL A 20 0.12 -9.47 2.66
CA VAL A 20 1.23 -10.39 2.39
C VAL A 20 0.63 -11.75 2.04
N THR A 21 0.63 -12.11 0.75
CA THR A 21 0.27 -13.44 0.25
C THR A 21 1.30 -13.92 -0.78
N ASN A 22 1.29 -15.23 -1.05
CA ASN A 22 2.17 -15.86 -2.04
C ASN A 22 1.73 -15.63 -3.50
N GLU A 23 0.54 -15.05 -3.69
CA GLU A 23 -0.06 -14.69 -4.98
C GLU A 23 0.26 -13.23 -5.34
N ALA A 24 -0.10 -12.76 -6.54
CA ALA A 24 0.06 -11.35 -6.88
C ALA A 24 -0.85 -10.50 -5.97
N CYS A 25 -0.25 -9.84 -4.97
CA CYS A 25 -0.98 -9.16 -3.90
C CYS A 25 -1.52 -7.77 -4.26
N THR A 26 -0.89 -7.10 -5.21
CA THR A 26 -1.11 -5.68 -5.46
C THR A 26 -1.53 -5.53 -6.91
N GLU A 27 -2.83 -5.32 -7.15
CA GLU A 27 -3.37 -4.96 -8.48
C GLU A 27 -3.26 -3.44 -8.73
N LYS A 28 -3.02 -2.66 -7.67
CA LYS A 28 -2.94 -1.19 -7.68
C LYS A 28 -1.62 -0.70 -7.09
N LEU A 29 -1.26 0.55 -7.35
CA LEU A 29 -0.16 1.24 -6.68
C LEU A 29 -0.58 1.65 -5.27
N HIS A 30 0.12 1.16 -4.24
CA HIS A 30 -0.11 1.63 -2.86
C HIS A 30 0.94 2.66 -2.49
N TYR A 31 0.51 3.89 -2.28
CA TYR A 31 1.37 4.96 -1.75
C TYR A 31 1.18 5.04 -0.25
N ILE A 32 2.23 4.76 0.51
CA ILE A 32 2.19 4.73 1.96
C ILE A 32 3.07 5.87 2.47
N TYR A 33 2.44 6.88 3.06
CA TYR A 33 3.08 8.11 3.53
C TYR A 33 3.35 8.06 5.03
N ASN A 34 4.54 8.49 5.43
CA ASN A 34 4.87 8.69 6.84
C ASN A 34 4.15 9.92 7.40
N LYS A 35 3.49 9.75 8.55
CA LYS A 35 2.93 10.87 9.31
C LYS A 35 3.98 11.61 10.13
N PRO A 36 3.79 12.91 10.41
CA PRO A 36 4.71 13.68 11.24
C PRO A 36 4.73 13.22 12.71
N TYR A 37 3.66 12.59 13.20
CA TYR A 37 3.53 12.06 14.55
C TYR A 37 2.60 10.83 14.58
N GLU A 38 2.70 10.03 15.64
CA GLU A 38 1.80 8.91 15.92
C GLU A 38 0.54 9.43 16.60
N ASP A 39 -0.61 9.22 15.97
CA ASP A 39 -1.94 9.60 16.47
C ASP A 39 -2.83 8.38 16.79
N GLY A 40 -2.27 7.17 16.69
CA GLY A 40 -2.96 5.91 16.95
C GLY A 40 -3.82 5.40 15.80
N ASN A 41 -3.96 6.15 14.71
CA ASN A 41 -4.80 5.80 13.57
C ASN A 41 -3.97 5.54 12.31
N ILE A 42 -4.56 4.82 11.36
CA ILE A 42 -4.06 4.71 10.00
C ILE A 42 -5.13 5.29 9.09
N TYR A 43 -4.74 6.14 8.15
CA TYR A 43 -5.69 6.72 7.19
C TYR A 43 -5.55 6.02 5.86
N GLU A 44 -6.66 5.80 5.20
CA GLU A 44 -6.71 5.18 3.89
C GLU A 44 -7.69 5.94 2.99
N PHE A 45 -7.31 6.08 1.74
CA PHE A 45 -8.19 6.50 0.67
C PHE A 45 -8.17 5.45 -0.43
N ASP A 46 -9.24 4.67 -0.45
CA ASP A 46 -9.53 3.64 -1.45
C ASP A 46 -11.00 3.79 -1.83
N ASN A 47 -11.28 4.66 -2.81
CA ASN A 47 -12.60 5.21 -3.14
C ASN A 47 -13.21 6.14 -2.07
N GLU A 48 -13.27 5.71 -0.81
CA GLU A 48 -13.70 6.52 0.33
C GLU A 48 -12.57 6.77 1.34
N LEU A 49 -12.64 7.90 2.04
CA LEU A 49 -11.66 8.26 3.06
C LEU A 49 -12.02 7.60 4.40
N SER A 50 -11.16 6.69 4.86
CA SER A 50 -11.19 6.17 6.22
C SER A 50 -10.11 6.84 7.07
N LEU A 51 -10.52 7.54 8.13
CA LEU A 51 -9.60 8.16 9.11
C LEU A 51 -9.21 7.21 10.25
N ASN A 52 -9.74 6.00 10.26
CA ASN A 52 -9.41 4.95 11.21
C ASN A 52 -9.51 3.59 10.51
N ALA A 53 -8.66 3.41 9.50
CA ALA A 53 -8.64 2.22 8.68
C ALA A 53 -8.33 0.99 9.54
N THR A 54 -9.22 0.00 9.45
CA THR A 54 -9.05 -1.27 10.16
C THR A 54 -8.11 -2.18 9.38
N GLN A 55 -7.70 -3.31 9.97
CA GLN A 55 -6.96 -4.31 9.19
C GLN A 55 -7.77 -4.83 8.00
N GLU A 56 -9.09 -4.92 8.10
CA GLU A 56 -9.92 -5.36 6.98
C GLU A 56 -9.86 -4.34 5.85
N THR A 57 -10.07 -3.05 6.18
CA THR A 57 -10.00 -1.93 5.22
C THR A 57 -8.65 -1.90 4.50
N LEU A 58 -7.55 -2.03 5.23
CA LEU A 58 -6.19 -1.98 4.67
C LEU A 58 -5.79 -3.20 3.81
N LEU A 59 -6.44 -4.35 4.01
CA LEU A 59 -6.05 -5.62 3.38
C LEU A 59 -6.99 -6.04 2.24
N GLU A 60 -8.08 -5.30 2.03
CA GLU A 60 -9.07 -5.56 1.00
C GLU A 60 -9.38 -4.28 0.23
N ASN A 61 -9.10 -4.31 -1.08
CA ASN A 61 -9.35 -3.15 -1.92
C ASN A 61 -10.86 -2.92 -2.12
N ASP A 62 -11.30 -1.67 -2.12
CA ASP A 62 -12.66 -1.29 -2.49
C ASP A 62 -12.90 -1.59 -3.97
N LYS A 63 -13.91 -2.43 -4.24
CA LYS A 63 -14.33 -2.84 -5.58
C LYS A 63 -14.84 -1.67 -6.42
N ASN A 64 -15.28 -0.58 -5.79
CA ASN A 64 -15.76 0.63 -6.45
C ASN A 64 -14.63 1.61 -6.78
N ASN A 65 -13.42 1.42 -6.25
CA ASN A 65 -12.29 2.26 -6.63
C ASN A 65 -11.91 1.97 -8.08
N THR A 66 -12.18 2.92 -8.97
CA THR A 66 -11.83 2.85 -10.39
C THR A 66 -10.42 3.39 -10.69
N GLN A 67 -9.72 3.91 -9.69
CA GLN A 67 -8.35 4.40 -9.84
C GLN A 67 -7.33 3.28 -9.67
N ASP A 68 -6.17 3.41 -10.33
CA ASP A 68 -5.06 2.45 -10.25
C ASP A 68 -4.20 2.60 -8.99
N LYS A 69 -4.69 3.36 -7.99
CA LYS A 69 -3.93 3.69 -6.78
C LYS A 69 -4.77 3.69 -5.52
N ILE A 70 -4.10 3.41 -4.41
CA ILE A 70 -4.59 3.51 -3.04
C ILE A 70 -3.59 4.36 -2.25
N LEU A 71 -4.11 5.23 -1.39
CA LEU A 71 -3.28 6.11 -0.56
C LEU A 71 -3.44 5.71 0.90
N VAL A 72 -2.33 5.49 1.59
CA VAL A 72 -2.31 5.16 3.02
C VAL A 72 -1.40 6.16 3.74
N SER A 73 -1.79 6.57 4.94
CA SER A 73 -1.00 7.44 5.81
C SER A 73 -0.87 6.82 7.19
N SER A 74 0.37 6.54 7.61
CA SER A 74 0.67 5.91 8.88
C SER A 74 1.96 6.46 9.45
N TYR A 75 2.08 6.53 10.78
CA TYR A 75 3.36 6.84 11.40
C TYR A 75 4.31 5.64 11.30
N PHE A 76 5.52 5.87 10.82
CA PHE A 76 6.55 4.84 10.62
C PHE A 76 7.49 4.81 11.82
N ARG A 77 7.63 3.65 12.46
CA ARG A 77 8.53 3.48 13.60
C ARG A 77 9.98 3.56 13.11
N GLY A 78 10.69 4.63 13.44
CA GLY A 78 12.11 4.82 13.09
C GLY A 78 12.39 5.79 11.94
N PHE A 79 11.36 6.41 11.36
CA PHE A 79 11.50 7.48 10.37
C PHE A 79 11.01 8.84 10.91
N ASP A 80 11.08 9.03 12.23
CA ASP A 80 10.61 10.21 12.94
C ASP A 80 11.03 11.51 12.22
N LYS A 81 10.03 12.35 11.90
CA LYS A 81 10.18 13.66 11.23
C LYS A 81 10.62 13.63 9.76
N ASN A 82 10.92 12.47 9.16
CA ASN A 82 11.25 12.38 7.74
C ASN A 82 9.99 12.25 6.88
N LYS A 83 9.92 13.02 5.79
CA LYS A 83 8.88 12.87 4.76
C LYS A 83 9.26 11.68 3.87
N VAL A 84 8.79 10.50 4.24
CA VAL A 84 9.03 9.25 3.50
C VAL A 84 7.73 8.77 2.87
N CYS A 85 7.83 8.28 1.63
CA CYS A 85 6.75 7.56 0.96
C CYS A 85 7.31 6.24 0.44
N PHE A 86 6.69 5.13 0.85
CA PHE A 86 6.93 3.83 0.24
C PHE A 86 5.86 3.58 -0.82
N ILE A 87 6.29 3.15 -2.00
CA ILE A 87 5.40 2.81 -3.11
C ILE A 87 5.46 1.30 -3.27
N ASP A 88 4.40 0.59 -2.86
CA ASP A 88 4.26 -0.84 -3.16
C ASP A 88 3.65 -0.99 -4.55
N THR A 89 4.43 -1.55 -5.46
CA THR A 89 4.04 -1.75 -6.85
C THR A 89 3.52 -3.18 -7.07
N PRO A 90 2.59 -3.38 -8.01
CA PRO A 90 2.24 -4.70 -8.51
C PRO A 90 3.49 -5.54 -8.81
N GLY A 91 3.56 -6.75 -8.24
CA GLY A 91 4.70 -7.64 -8.47
C GLY A 91 4.64 -8.29 -9.85
N ILE A 92 5.78 -8.72 -10.40
CA ILE A 92 5.95 -9.27 -11.77
C ILE A 92 4.94 -10.38 -12.13
N ASN A 93 4.34 -11.09 -11.16
CA ASN A 93 3.24 -12.03 -11.42
C ASN A 93 1.93 -11.35 -11.90
N SER A 94 1.80 -10.03 -11.80
CA SER A 94 0.76 -9.21 -12.43
C SER A 94 1.01 -9.00 -13.92
N SER A 95 2.26 -9.06 -14.40
CA SER A 95 2.60 -8.93 -15.83
C SER A 95 2.12 -10.08 -16.72
N LEU A 96 1.58 -11.16 -16.12
CA LEU A 96 0.84 -12.22 -16.81
C LEU A 96 -0.62 -11.81 -17.09
N ARG A 97 -1.10 -10.70 -16.53
CA ARG A 97 -2.30 -9.98 -16.94
C ARG A 97 -1.85 -8.83 -17.84
N SER A 98 -2.28 -8.86 -19.10
CA SER A 98 -1.81 -7.98 -20.18
C SER A 98 -1.97 -6.48 -19.92
N ASP A 99 -2.82 -6.09 -18.97
CA ASP A 99 -3.20 -4.69 -18.74
C ASP A 99 -2.30 -3.96 -17.71
N ASP A 100 -1.63 -4.69 -16.81
CA ASP A 100 -0.93 -4.12 -15.64
C ASP A 100 0.44 -3.50 -15.96
N LYS A 101 1.04 -3.87 -17.11
CA LYS A 101 2.35 -3.36 -17.52
C LYS A 101 2.33 -1.84 -17.77
N SER A 102 1.19 -1.35 -18.28
CA SER A 102 0.97 0.05 -18.60
C SER A 102 0.92 0.97 -17.37
N ILE A 103 0.58 0.42 -16.19
CA ILE A 103 0.47 1.16 -14.93
C ILE A 103 1.87 1.45 -14.34
N THR A 104 2.83 0.54 -14.58
CA THR A 104 4.18 0.65 -14.01
C THR A 104 5.12 1.50 -14.90
N GLU A 105 4.91 1.48 -16.22
CA GLU A 105 5.79 2.12 -17.21
C GLU A 105 5.40 3.57 -17.58
N LYS A 106 4.32 4.13 -17.01
CA LYS A 106 3.78 5.46 -17.34
C LYS A 106 4.46 6.67 -16.64
N ASN A 107 5.64 6.48 -16.06
CA ASN A 107 6.38 7.56 -15.38
C ASN A 107 7.29 8.34 -16.32
#